data_AF-A0A5J4X065-F1
#
_entry.id   AF-A0A5J4X065-F1
#
_cell.length_a   1.000
_cell.length_b   1.000
_cell.length_c   1.000
_cell.angle_alpha   90.00
_cell.angle_beta   90.00
_cell.angle_gamma   90.00
#
_symmetry.space_group_name_H-M   'P 1'
#
loop_
_entity.id
_entity.type
_entity.pdbx_description
1 polymer ?
#
loop_
_entity_poly.entity_id
_entity_poly.type
_entity_poly.pdbx_seq_one_letter_code
_entity_poly.pdbx_strand_id
1 'polypeptide(L)'
;MVLVALSFCKIKVIKLNQDEDIPPRNFDYLIFNQYNKWNKDGLVNIKATHSCTLDYGQGYVLLEDIEIPTSFKAIEDDKIRGLKIGQDISTEDYIRKFDDTKCYFIGDVAEYHELLAYTAYFQDKQKNDIIPSLAYNIKNGPKSYESYFYRDDKAYRRPTKYNDNCHKGFSATNFFSSVYYNGIVDESCISNDFSSIPGYGDVYRNTTLADTWAQRNGTAPAIKEECADGSKFKPILKKNQLGIIQMGANLTTLKEVMLTYGPVIATIIRAKEDPYAEKDRLLQNYPGFTTATSSYDQFTKLFYGWDGSNLLFVNYDYKDGKFFNVIGQLNIRKSGTYYDYSGLGLKNIEFDTFVVKFAEFVGSSAAAVRTCLSLITAAVVLPALLLSF
;
A
#
# COMPACT_ATOMS: atom_id res chain seq x y z
N MET A 1 9.64 -11.04 35.51
CA MET A 1 9.96 -12.09 34.51
C MET A 1 8.94 -11.99 33.38
N VAL A 2 9.27 -11.26 32.32
CA VAL A 2 8.43 -11.10 31.12
C VAL A 2 9.29 -11.61 29.96
N LEU A 3 9.25 -12.93 29.75
CA LEU A 3 10.02 -13.60 28.72
C LEU A 3 9.29 -14.87 28.24
N VAL A 4 7.99 -14.78 27.93
CA VAL A 4 7.22 -15.90 27.33
C VAL A 4 6.12 -15.38 26.38
N ALA A 5 6.43 -14.47 25.46
CA ALA A 5 5.44 -14.02 24.46
C ALA A 5 5.97 -13.95 23.02
N LEU A 6 7.07 -14.65 22.70
CA LEU A 6 7.68 -14.63 21.37
C LEU A 6 8.00 -16.02 20.78
N SER A 7 7.29 -17.06 21.18
CA SER A 7 7.28 -18.31 20.42
C SER A 7 5.88 -18.91 20.46
N PHE A 8 5.55 -19.71 19.43
CA PHE A 8 4.25 -20.35 19.16
C PHE A 8 3.36 -19.74 18.06
N CYS A 9 3.95 -19.30 16.94
CA CYS A 9 3.41 -19.77 15.66
C CYS A 9 4.09 -21.11 15.36
N LYS A 10 3.49 -22.24 15.78
CA LYS A 10 3.89 -23.55 15.28
C LYS A 10 3.46 -23.62 13.83
N ILE A 11 4.39 -23.40 12.90
CA ILE A 11 4.15 -23.64 11.48
C ILE A 11 3.79 -25.12 11.33
N LYS A 12 2.56 -25.40 10.89
CA LYS A 12 2.08 -26.75 10.64
C LYS A 12 2.72 -27.21 9.33
N VAL A 13 3.81 -27.97 9.43
CA VAL A 13 4.47 -28.55 8.25
C VAL A 13 3.65 -29.74 7.78
N ILE A 14 2.95 -29.58 6.66
CA ILE A 14 2.25 -30.67 5.98
C ILE A 14 3.30 -31.36 5.11
N LYS A 15 3.52 -32.67 5.34
CA LYS A 15 4.32 -33.49 4.44
C LYS A 15 3.44 -33.88 3.24
N LEU A 16 3.98 -33.68 2.06
CA LEU A 16 3.36 -34.02 0.78
C LEU A 16 4.15 -35.16 0.14
N ASN A 17 3.45 -36.05 -0.58
CA ASN A 17 4.07 -37.25 -1.15
C ASN A 17 4.56 -37.02 -2.59
N GLN A 18 3.96 -36.06 -3.29
CA GLN A 18 4.29 -35.65 -4.66
C GLN A 18 4.01 -34.15 -4.82
N ASP A 19 4.63 -33.50 -5.81
CA ASP A 19 4.50 -32.04 -6.00
C ASP A 19 3.07 -31.64 -6.42
N GLU A 20 2.30 -32.55 -7.04
CA GLU A 20 0.89 -32.31 -7.34
C GLU A 20 0.00 -32.28 -6.09
N ASP A 21 0.47 -32.79 -4.95
CA ASP A 21 -0.24 -32.69 -3.67
C ASP A 21 -0.05 -31.33 -2.99
N ILE A 22 0.85 -30.47 -3.52
CA ILE A 22 0.99 -29.08 -3.05
C ILE A 22 -0.34 -28.39 -3.36
N PRO A 23 -1.10 -27.95 -2.33
CA PRO A 23 -2.31 -27.19 -2.59
C PRO A 23 -1.95 -25.99 -3.47
N PRO A 24 -2.73 -25.68 -4.52
CA PRO A 24 -2.50 -24.48 -5.32
C PRO A 24 -2.29 -23.31 -4.36
N ARG A 25 -1.23 -22.49 -4.57
CA ARG A 25 -0.79 -21.45 -3.62
C ARG A 25 -1.90 -20.42 -3.38
N ASN A 26 -2.82 -20.74 -2.48
CA ASN A 26 -3.87 -19.86 -2.00
C ASN A 26 -3.38 -19.33 -0.65
N PHE A 27 -2.34 -18.49 -0.73
CA PHE A 27 -1.71 -17.95 0.45
C PHE A 27 -2.53 -16.76 0.96
N ASP A 28 -3.45 -17.00 1.88
CA ASP A 28 -4.22 -15.97 2.60
C ASP A 28 -3.37 -15.34 3.73
N TYR A 29 -2.19 -14.81 3.39
CA TYR A 29 -1.37 -14.06 4.35
C TYR A 29 -1.07 -12.65 3.88
N LEU A 30 -1.04 -11.74 4.84
CA LEU A 30 -0.73 -10.33 4.66
C LEU A 30 0.72 -10.08 5.04
N ILE A 31 1.39 -9.24 4.26
CA ILE A 31 2.75 -8.78 4.53
C ILE A 31 2.67 -7.36 5.05
N PHE A 32 3.30 -7.09 6.20
CA PHE A 32 3.52 -5.73 6.66
C PHE A 32 4.98 -5.35 6.52
N ASN A 33 5.23 -4.21 5.88
CA ASN A 33 6.56 -3.65 5.76
C ASN A 33 7.14 -3.33 7.15
N GLN A 34 8.39 -3.73 7.36
CA GLN A 34 9.15 -3.34 8.53
C GLN A 34 10.03 -2.13 8.20
N TYR A 35 10.04 -1.15 9.10
CA TYR A 35 10.78 0.10 8.88
C TYR A 35 11.93 0.24 9.87
N ASN A 36 13.14 0.41 9.32
CA ASN A 36 14.31 0.72 10.12
C ASN A 36 14.10 2.03 10.88
N LYS A 37 14.59 2.09 12.12
CA LYS A 37 14.67 3.35 12.88
C LYS A 37 15.77 4.24 12.30
N TRP A 38 15.56 5.56 12.35
CA TRP A 38 16.60 6.55 12.10
C TRP A 38 16.79 7.47 13.30
N ASN A 39 17.96 8.10 13.38
CA ASN A 39 18.26 9.09 14.40
C ASN A 39 17.69 10.48 14.03
N LYS A 40 17.86 11.48 14.89
CA LYS A 40 17.39 12.86 14.63
C LYS A 40 17.92 13.50 13.34
N ASP A 41 19.05 13.03 12.83
CA ASP A 41 19.67 13.53 11.59
C ASP A 41 19.19 12.77 10.35
N GLY A 42 18.25 11.82 10.52
CA GLY A 42 17.72 11.02 9.42
C GLY A 42 18.61 9.86 8.98
N LEU A 43 19.63 9.48 9.77
CA LEU A 43 20.50 8.35 9.46
C LEU A 43 19.86 7.03 9.88
N VAL A 44 19.60 6.18 8.89
CA VAL A 44 19.15 4.79 9.08
C VAL A 44 20.33 3.91 9.46
N ASN A 45 20.25 3.29 10.63
CA ASN A 45 21.18 2.25 11.03
C ASN A 45 20.72 0.93 10.40
N ILE A 46 21.35 0.54 9.29
CA ILE A 46 21.10 -0.77 8.70
C ILE A 46 21.88 -1.76 9.56
N LYS A 47 21.19 -2.42 10.50
CA LYS A 47 21.78 -3.61 11.12
C LYS A 47 22.10 -4.55 9.97
N ALA A 48 23.37 -4.89 9.78
CA ALA A 48 23.80 -5.84 8.78
C ALA A 48 23.11 -7.18 9.07
N THR A 49 21.94 -7.40 8.47
CA THR A 49 21.24 -8.67 8.44
C THR A 49 22.05 -9.57 7.51
N HIS A 50 23.18 -10.07 8.01
CA HIS A 50 23.77 -11.28 7.47
C HIS A 50 22.74 -12.38 7.70
N SER A 51 21.87 -12.59 6.70
CA SER A 51 21.35 -13.85 6.14
C SER A 51 21.02 -15.06 7.06
N CYS A 52 20.99 -14.90 8.38
CA CYS A 52 20.77 -15.98 9.34
C CYS A 52 19.48 -15.81 10.16
N THR A 53 18.58 -14.93 9.75
CA THR A 53 17.20 -14.96 10.21
C THR A 53 16.33 -15.40 9.04
N LEU A 54 15.75 -16.60 9.15
CA LEU A 54 14.58 -17.03 8.35
C LEU A 54 13.35 -16.13 8.60
N ASP A 55 13.48 -15.12 9.48
CA ASP A 55 12.64 -13.93 9.47
C ASP A 55 12.93 -13.17 8.17
N TYR A 56 12.19 -13.50 7.11
CA TYR A 56 11.89 -12.55 6.05
C TYR A 56 11.60 -11.20 6.74
N GLY A 57 12.24 -10.10 6.31
CA GLY A 57 12.17 -8.77 6.92
C GLY A 57 10.80 -8.09 6.85
N GLN A 58 9.74 -8.87 7.00
CA GLN A 58 8.34 -8.66 6.71
C GLN A 58 7.55 -9.40 7.80
N GLY A 59 6.69 -8.69 8.52
CA GLY A 59 5.75 -9.36 9.42
C GLY A 59 4.65 -10.02 8.58
N TYR A 60 4.25 -11.25 8.91
CA TYR A 60 3.10 -11.88 8.28
C TYR A 60 1.92 -12.00 9.25
N VAL A 61 0.71 -11.89 8.72
CA VAL A 61 -0.54 -12.15 9.44
C VAL A 61 -1.35 -13.12 8.61
N LEU A 62 -1.76 -14.24 9.20
CA LEU A 62 -2.77 -15.11 8.61
C LEU A 62 -4.14 -14.48 8.85
N LEU A 63 -4.96 -14.45 7.81
CA LEU A 63 -6.36 -14.11 7.98
C LEU A 63 -7.06 -15.35 8.57
N GLU A 64 -7.74 -15.17 9.71
CA GLU A 64 -8.62 -16.19 10.28
C GLU A 64 -9.97 -16.16 9.54
N ASP A 65 -10.78 -17.22 9.67
CA ASP A 65 -12.10 -17.39 9.04
C ASP A 65 -13.08 -16.23 9.40
N ILE A 66 -12.93 -15.07 8.76
CA ILE A 66 -13.81 -13.92 8.91
C ILE A 66 -15.03 -14.20 8.03
N GLU A 67 -16.21 -14.17 8.63
CA GLU A 67 -17.46 -14.27 7.86
C GLU A 67 -17.57 -13.05 6.93
N ILE A 68 -17.52 -13.31 5.61
CA ILE A 68 -17.60 -12.27 4.60
C ILE A 68 -19.06 -11.97 4.28
N PRO A 69 -19.57 -10.77 4.62
CA PRO A 69 -20.94 -10.41 4.29
C PRO A 69 -21.15 -10.32 2.77
N THR A 70 -22.40 -10.41 2.34
CA THR A 70 -22.78 -10.27 0.92
C THR A 70 -22.44 -8.90 0.35
N SER A 71 -22.39 -7.87 1.20
CA SER A 71 -22.06 -6.50 0.85
C SER A 71 -21.31 -5.83 1.99
N PHE A 72 -20.38 -4.94 1.67
CA PHE A 72 -19.65 -4.12 2.63
C PHE A 72 -19.18 -2.84 1.96
N LYS A 73 -19.20 -1.74 2.70
CA LYS A 73 -18.60 -0.47 2.32
C LYS A 73 -17.77 0.06 3.48
N ALA A 74 -16.48 0.28 3.24
CA ALA A 74 -15.63 0.96 4.22
C ALA A 74 -16.08 2.42 4.41
N ILE A 75 -16.57 3.04 3.34
CA ILE A 75 -17.08 4.41 3.33
C ILE A 75 -18.34 4.42 2.46
N GLU A 76 -19.40 5.07 2.95
CA GLU A 76 -20.63 5.24 2.18
C GLU A 76 -20.41 6.15 0.95
N ASP A 77 -21.08 5.83 -0.15
CA ASP A 77 -20.90 6.48 -1.45
C ASP A 77 -21.12 8.00 -1.38
N ASP A 78 -22.11 8.45 -0.60
CA ASP A 78 -22.41 9.87 -0.38
C ASP A 78 -21.30 10.59 0.40
N LYS A 79 -20.57 9.86 1.24
CA LYS A 79 -19.45 10.40 2.02
C LYS A 79 -18.19 10.53 1.20
N ILE A 80 -17.90 9.61 0.27
CA ILE A 80 -16.69 9.65 -0.56
C ILE A 80 -16.50 11.02 -1.21
N ARG A 81 -17.55 11.57 -1.84
CA ARG A 81 -17.52 12.91 -2.47
C ARG A 81 -17.68 14.07 -1.49
N GLY A 82 -18.20 13.81 -0.30
CA GLY A 82 -18.37 14.82 0.75
C GLY A 82 -17.08 15.13 1.51
N LEU A 83 -16.15 14.18 1.59
CA LEU A 83 -14.84 14.34 2.23
C LEU A 83 -13.97 15.31 1.45
N LYS A 84 -13.11 16.06 2.15
CA LYS A 84 -12.17 17.01 1.55
C LYS A 84 -11.36 16.40 0.41
N ILE A 85 -10.89 15.16 0.57
CA ILE A 85 -10.10 14.46 -0.45
C ILE A 85 -10.91 14.11 -1.71
N GLY A 86 -12.23 13.95 -1.58
CA GLY A 86 -13.12 13.59 -2.68
C GLY A 86 -13.88 14.74 -3.32
N GLN A 87 -13.62 15.97 -2.86
CA GLN A 87 -14.15 17.19 -3.48
C GLN A 87 -13.44 17.46 -4.82
N ASP A 88 -14.17 18.07 -5.75
CA ASP A 88 -13.64 18.45 -7.05
C ASP A 88 -12.44 19.40 -6.91
N ILE A 89 -11.38 19.12 -7.66
CA ILE A 89 -10.18 19.96 -7.72
C ILE A 89 -10.11 20.60 -9.11
N SER A 90 -9.92 21.92 -9.15
CA SER A 90 -9.68 22.63 -10.41
C SER A 90 -8.38 22.15 -11.06
N THR A 91 -8.25 22.23 -12.39
CA THR A 91 -6.96 21.95 -13.04
C THR A 91 -5.84 22.81 -12.47
N GLU A 92 -6.09 24.10 -12.18
CA GLU A 92 -5.08 24.98 -11.60
C GLU A 92 -4.65 24.53 -10.21
N ASP A 93 -5.58 24.10 -9.35
CA ASP A 93 -5.25 23.60 -8.02
C ASP A 93 -4.54 22.25 -8.08
N TYR A 94 -4.96 21.36 -8.98
CA TYR A 94 -4.32 20.08 -9.20
C TYR A 94 -2.88 20.29 -9.65
N ILE A 95 -2.65 21.13 -10.66
CA ILE A 95 -1.29 21.48 -11.11
C ILE A 95 -0.52 22.13 -9.96
N ARG A 96 -1.09 23.10 -9.24
CA ARG A 96 -0.40 23.74 -8.11
C ARG A 96 0.06 22.73 -7.06
N LYS A 97 -0.74 21.69 -6.79
CA LYS A 97 -0.43 20.64 -5.80
C LYS A 97 0.47 19.54 -6.34
N PHE A 98 0.28 19.10 -7.58
CA PHE A 98 0.90 17.88 -8.11
C PHE A 98 1.56 18.12 -9.48
N ASP A 99 2.13 19.31 -9.69
CA ASP A 99 2.81 19.70 -10.93
C ASP A 99 3.96 18.71 -11.26
N ASP A 100 3.66 17.70 -12.07
CA ASP A 100 4.63 16.72 -12.55
C ASP A 100 5.68 17.36 -13.47
N THR A 101 5.39 18.54 -14.03
CA THR A 101 6.37 19.32 -14.79
C THR A 101 7.45 19.93 -13.91
N LYS A 102 7.15 20.18 -12.63
CA LYS A 102 8.11 20.70 -11.65
C LYS A 102 8.67 19.60 -10.76
N CYS A 103 7.92 18.53 -10.52
CA CYS A 103 8.37 17.40 -9.72
C CYS A 103 7.85 16.10 -10.31
N TYR A 104 8.58 15.56 -11.29
CA TYR A 104 8.14 14.42 -12.11
C TYR A 104 7.62 13.23 -11.30
N PHE A 105 8.32 12.89 -10.22
CA PHE A 105 7.98 11.74 -9.39
C PHE A 105 6.94 12.02 -8.29
N ILE A 106 6.28 13.19 -8.29
CA ILE A 106 5.21 13.44 -7.33
C ILE A 106 3.98 12.55 -7.61
N GLY A 107 3.77 12.16 -8.87
CA GLY A 107 2.71 11.23 -9.27
C GLY A 107 2.78 9.90 -8.54
N ASP A 108 3.98 9.33 -8.37
CA ASP A 108 4.23 8.04 -7.70
C ASP A 108 3.78 8.02 -6.23
N VAL A 109 3.71 9.18 -5.57
CA VAL A 109 3.24 9.27 -4.18
C VAL A 109 1.84 9.87 -4.08
N ALA A 110 1.37 10.53 -5.13
CA ALA A 110 0.01 11.08 -5.21
C ALA A 110 -1.05 9.98 -5.18
N GLU A 111 -0.75 8.78 -5.72
CA GLU A 111 -1.67 7.63 -5.63
C GLU A 111 -2.00 7.22 -4.18
N TYR A 112 -1.07 7.46 -3.24
CA TYR A 112 -1.29 7.15 -1.83
C TYR A 112 -2.11 8.21 -1.09
N HIS A 113 -2.39 9.35 -1.72
CA HIS A 113 -3.11 10.46 -1.10
C HIS A 113 -4.53 10.05 -0.69
N GLU A 114 -5.25 9.42 -1.61
CA GLU A 114 -6.59 8.90 -1.39
C GLU A 114 -6.59 7.72 -0.42
N LEU A 115 -5.67 6.76 -0.61
CA LEU A 115 -5.54 5.61 0.29
C LEU A 115 -5.36 6.06 1.74
N LEU A 116 -4.45 7.01 2.00
CA LEU A 116 -4.18 7.53 3.33
C LEU A 116 -5.37 8.32 3.91
N ALA A 117 -6.01 9.18 3.11
CA ALA A 117 -7.14 9.98 3.55
C ALA A 117 -8.35 9.11 3.93
N TYR A 118 -8.75 8.21 3.03
CA TYR A 118 -9.89 7.35 3.25
C TYR A 118 -9.61 6.30 4.35
N THR A 119 -8.37 5.81 4.47
CA THR A 119 -7.98 4.97 5.61
C THR A 119 -8.08 5.73 6.94
N ALA A 120 -7.62 6.99 6.99
CA ALA A 120 -7.71 7.82 8.19
C ALA A 120 -9.17 8.06 8.60
N TYR A 121 -10.05 8.31 7.63
CA TYR A 121 -11.48 8.43 7.86
C TYR A 121 -12.06 7.12 8.40
N PHE A 122 -11.79 5.98 7.74
CA PHE A 122 -12.28 4.66 8.15
C PHE A 122 -11.84 4.29 9.57
N GLN A 123 -10.54 4.36 9.86
CA GLN A 123 -9.97 3.88 11.13
C GLN A 123 -10.30 4.77 12.32
N ASP A 124 -10.55 6.06 12.13
CA ASP A 124 -11.05 6.94 13.19
C ASP A 124 -12.58 6.98 13.27
N LYS A 125 -13.24 5.91 12.83
CA LYS A 125 -14.71 5.77 12.87
C LYS A 125 -15.41 6.96 12.21
N GLN A 126 -14.95 7.31 11.02
CA GLN A 126 -15.56 8.32 10.14
C GLN A 126 -15.45 9.76 10.67
N LYS A 127 -14.33 10.10 11.33
CA LYS A 127 -14.12 11.45 11.92
C LYS A 127 -12.99 12.26 11.31
N ASN A 128 -11.89 11.62 10.91
CA ASN A 128 -10.75 12.34 10.33
C ASN A 128 -10.97 12.56 8.84
N ASP A 129 -11.60 13.69 8.51
CA ASP A 129 -11.68 14.21 7.14
C ASP A 129 -10.48 15.13 6.87
N ILE A 130 -9.52 14.63 6.08
CA ILE A 130 -8.25 15.28 5.83
C ILE A 130 -7.85 15.19 4.36
N ILE A 131 -7.01 16.14 3.94
CA ILE A 131 -6.18 15.99 2.74
C ILE A 131 -4.74 15.79 3.22
N PRO A 132 -4.12 14.60 3.07
CA PRO A 132 -2.79 14.36 3.61
C PRO A 132 -1.71 15.30 3.03
N SER A 133 -0.80 15.76 3.87
CA SER A 133 0.40 16.49 3.45
C SER A 133 1.48 15.51 3.00
N LEU A 134 1.53 15.19 1.71
CA LEU A 134 2.60 14.36 1.14
C LEU A 134 3.97 15.04 1.32
N ALA A 135 4.02 16.37 1.22
CA ALA A 135 5.24 17.13 1.46
C ALA A 135 5.81 16.89 2.87
N TYR A 136 4.95 16.84 3.90
CA TYR A 136 5.37 16.49 5.26
C TYR A 136 5.99 15.10 5.32
N ASN A 137 5.35 14.08 4.73
CA ASN A 137 5.86 12.72 4.79
C ASN A 137 7.18 12.55 4.03
N ILE A 138 7.32 13.16 2.85
CA ILE A 138 8.58 13.16 2.07
C ILE A 138 9.68 13.90 2.84
N LYS A 139 9.41 15.12 3.32
CA LYS A 139 10.39 15.95 4.03
C LYS A 139 10.78 15.37 5.39
N ASN A 140 9.92 14.62 6.07
CA ASN A 140 10.24 14.03 7.38
C ASN A 140 10.66 12.55 7.31
N GLY A 141 10.85 12.01 6.10
CA GLY A 141 11.43 10.69 5.89
C GLY A 141 12.95 10.62 6.13
N PRO A 142 13.54 9.42 6.10
CA PRO A 142 14.98 9.20 6.20
C PRO A 142 15.83 10.06 5.25
N LYS A 143 17.04 10.43 5.67
CA LYS A 143 17.96 11.31 4.92
C LYS A 143 19.18 10.58 4.40
N SER A 144 19.63 9.57 5.13
CA SER A 144 20.80 8.77 4.79
C SER A 144 20.70 7.38 5.36
N TYR A 145 21.55 6.48 4.88
CA TYR A 145 21.70 5.13 5.39
C TYR A 145 23.17 4.80 5.61
N GLU A 146 23.44 3.88 6.54
CA GLU A 146 24.78 3.32 6.69
C GLU A 146 25.10 2.40 5.50
N SER A 147 26.11 2.77 4.71
CA SER A 147 26.68 1.92 3.67
C SER A 147 27.93 1.22 4.17
N TYR A 148 28.09 -0.05 3.79
CA TYR A 148 29.26 -0.87 4.09
C TYR A 148 30.12 -1.04 2.85
N PHE A 149 31.43 -1.00 3.02
CA PHE A 149 32.38 -1.40 1.98
C PHE A 149 33.59 -2.07 2.62
N TYR A 150 34.22 -2.99 1.88
CA TYR A 150 35.37 -3.75 2.35
C TYR A 150 36.63 -3.27 1.62
N ARG A 151 37.70 -3.07 2.37
CA ARG A 151 39.03 -2.77 1.82
C ARG A 151 40.09 -3.34 2.75
N ASP A 152 41.05 -4.09 2.19
CA ASP A 152 42.16 -4.71 2.93
C ASP A 152 41.67 -5.51 4.16
N ASP A 153 40.71 -6.40 3.95
CA ASP A 153 40.04 -7.24 4.96
C ASP A 153 39.33 -6.48 6.10
N LYS A 154 39.15 -5.16 5.95
CA LYS A 154 38.42 -4.32 6.91
C LYS A 154 37.08 -3.89 6.34
N ALA A 155 36.03 -4.04 7.15
CA ALA A 155 34.72 -3.47 6.88
C ALA A 155 34.68 -2.01 7.36
N TYR A 156 34.37 -1.09 6.47
CA TYR A 156 34.14 0.31 6.76
C TYR A 156 32.65 0.61 6.66
N ARG A 157 32.16 1.48 7.56
CA ARG A 157 30.81 2.05 7.48
C ARG A 157 30.91 3.55 7.23
N ARG A 158 30.05 4.07 6.37
CA ARG A 158 29.87 5.52 6.20
C ARG A 158 28.40 5.87 5.93
N PRO A 159 27.92 7.02 6.41
CA PRO A 159 26.65 7.57 5.98
C PRO A 159 26.66 7.83 4.47
N THR A 160 25.65 7.32 3.77
CA THR A 160 25.39 7.61 2.36
C THR A 160 24.01 8.25 2.27
N LYS A 161 23.91 9.41 1.60
CA LYS A 161 22.65 10.13 1.47
C LYS A 161 21.68 9.33 0.58
N TYR A 162 20.41 9.30 0.99
CA TYR A 162 19.35 8.94 0.06
C TYR A 162 19.23 10.00 -1.03
N ASN A 163 18.53 9.62 -2.10
CA ASN A 163 18.36 10.45 -3.27
C ASN A 163 16.88 10.60 -3.64
N ASP A 164 16.04 10.73 -2.61
CA ASP A 164 14.60 10.95 -2.75
C ASP A 164 14.35 12.40 -3.18
N ASN A 165 14.14 12.59 -4.48
CA ASN A 165 14.08 13.90 -5.12
C ASN A 165 13.12 13.88 -6.32
N CYS A 166 12.85 15.06 -6.87
CA CYS A 166 11.87 15.24 -7.95
C CYS A 166 12.19 14.55 -9.28
N HIS A 167 13.41 14.00 -9.46
CA HIS A 167 13.88 13.35 -10.69
C HIS A 167 14.29 11.89 -10.53
N LYS A 168 14.41 11.37 -9.30
CA LYS A 168 14.84 9.98 -9.06
C LYS A 168 13.80 9.14 -8.35
N GLY A 169 12.67 9.73 -8.00
CA GLY A 169 11.64 9.05 -7.25
C GLY A 169 11.72 9.37 -5.78
N PHE A 170 10.62 9.05 -5.10
CA PHE A 170 10.57 8.95 -3.66
C PHE A 170 10.44 7.47 -3.32
N SER A 171 11.38 6.91 -2.57
CA SER A 171 11.25 5.52 -2.15
C SER A 171 9.95 5.33 -1.36
N ALA A 172 9.04 4.49 -1.85
CA ALA A 172 7.80 4.13 -1.13
C ALA A 172 8.10 3.64 0.29
N THR A 173 9.18 2.88 0.47
CA THR A 173 9.67 2.46 1.78
C THR A 173 9.99 3.66 2.67
N ASN A 174 10.71 4.67 2.19
CA ASN A 174 11.04 5.86 2.98
C ASN A 174 9.80 6.72 3.27
N PHE A 175 8.90 6.86 2.30
CA PHE A 175 7.63 7.57 2.47
C PHE A 175 6.77 6.93 3.56
N PHE A 176 6.47 5.63 3.46
CA PHE A 176 5.66 4.94 4.47
C PHE A 176 6.40 4.71 5.79
N SER A 177 7.72 4.69 5.78
CA SER A 177 8.52 4.75 7.00
C SER A 177 8.24 6.06 7.76
N SER A 178 8.21 7.20 7.05
CA SER A 178 7.78 8.48 7.60
C SER A 178 6.35 8.43 8.14
N VAL A 179 5.40 7.84 7.40
CA VAL A 179 4.02 7.61 7.88
C VAL A 179 4.02 6.80 9.19
N TYR A 180 4.79 5.72 9.27
CA TYR A 180 4.84 4.87 10.46
C TYR A 180 5.39 5.60 11.70
N TYR A 181 6.48 6.37 11.58
CA TYR A 181 7.09 7.04 12.73
C TYR A 181 6.47 8.39 13.06
N ASN A 182 6.02 9.12 12.05
CA ASN A 182 5.60 10.52 12.15
C ASN A 182 4.09 10.71 11.93
N GLY A 183 3.39 9.74 11.36
CA GLY A 183 1.99 9.84 10.95
C GLY A 183 1.80 10.69 9.70
N ILE A 184 0.55 11.00 9.40
CA ILE A 184 0.13 11.97 8.38
C ILE A 184 -0.56 13.15 9.05
N VAL A 185 -0.51 14.31 8.40
CA VAL A 185 -1.22 15.52 8.85
C VAL A 185 -2.01 16.13 7.71
N ASP A 186 -3.05 16.88 8.05
CA ASP A 186 -3.86 17.61 7.08
C ASP A 186 -3.02 18.73 6.41
N GLU A 187 -3.21 18.94 5.11
CA GLU A 187 -2.51 19.95 4.33
C GLU A 187 -2.78 21.38 4.83
N SER A 188 -3.90 21.61 5.53
CA SER A 188 -4.20 22.89 6.19
C SER A 188 -3.26 23.19 7.36
N CYS A 189 -2.71 22.16 8.02
CA CYS A 189 -1.69 22.32 9.07
C CYS A 189 -0.30 22.53 8.44
N ILE A 190 0.06 21.67 7.47
CA ILE A 190 1.31 21.75 6.71
C ILE A 190 1.01 21.59 5.22
N SER A 191 1.18 22.67 4.45
CA SER A 191 0.85 22.67 3.02
C SER A 191 1.70 21.69 2.21
N ASN A 192 1.11 21.17 1.13
CA ASN A 192 1.79 20.42 0.08
C ASN A 192 2.71 21.34 -0.76
N ASP A 193 3.80 21.80 -0.16
CA ASP A 193 4.84 22.60 -0.81
C ASP A 193 6.08 21.74 -1.10
N PHE A 194 6.32 21.47 -2.38
CA PHE A 194 7.43 20.66 -2.86
C PHE A 194 8.64 21.50 -3.29
N SER A 195 8.59 22.84 -3.19
CA SER A 195 9.64 23.75 -3.68
C SER A 195 11.01 23.54 -3.06
N SER A 196 11.06 23.01 -1.83
CA SER A 196 12.31 22.70 -1.12
C SER A 196 12.83 21.28 -1.37
N ILE A 197 12.19 20.50 -2.25
CA ILE A 197 12.67 19.18 -2.65
C ILE A 197 13.73 19.36 -3.75
N PRO A 198 14.90 18.70 -3.66
CA PRO A 198 15.91 18.79 -4.71
C PRO A 198 15.33 18.44 -6.10
N GLY A 199 15.69 19.23 -7.10
CA GLY A 199 15.18 19.09 -8.47
C GLY A 199 13.77 19.64 -8.72
N TYR A 200 13.16 20.36 -7.77
CA TYR A 200 11.89 21.03 -8.01
C TYR A 200 12.03 22.17 -9.02
N GLY A 201 11.18 22.20 -10.05
CA GLY A 201 11.14 23.23 -11.09
C GLY A 201 12.21 23.07 -12.17
N ASP A 202 13.06 22.06 -12.05
CA ASP A 202 14.08 21.73 -13.05
C ASP A 202 13.43 21.00 -14.24
N VAL A 203 13.63 21.52 -15.45
CA VAL A 203 13.11 20.86 -16.66
C VAL A 203 13.91 19.58 -16.89
N TYR A 204 13.23 18.42 -16.92
CA TYR A 204 13.82 17.09 -17.17
C TYR A 204 14.54 16.96 -18.53
N ARG A 205 14.46 17.99 -19.38
CA ARG A 205 15.02 17.99 -20.74
C ARG A 205 16.53 18.25 -20.72
N ASN A 206 17.29 17.16 -20.82
CA ASN A 206 18.51 17.07 -21.62
C ASN A 206 19.71 17.96 -21.21
N THR A 207 20.02 18.06 -19.91
CA THR A 207 21.27 18.71 -19.47
C THR A 207 22.35 17.68 -19.13
N THR A 208 23.25 17.48 -20.08
CA THR A 208 24.50 16.69 -20.01
C THR A 208 25.57 17.27 -19.06
N LEU A 209 25.22 18.21 -18.18
CA LEU A 209 26.18 18.90 -17.32
C LEU A 209 26.22 18.26 -15.93
N ALA A 210 27.36 17.63 -15.61
CA ALA A 210 27.65 17.00 -14.32
C ALA A 210 27.40 17.94 -13.11
N ASP A 211 27.51 19.26 -13.30
CA ASP A 211 27.28 20.26 -12.25
C ASP A 211 25.80 20.38 -11.84
N THR A 212 24.86 20.10 -12.76
CA THR A 212 23.42 20.06 -12.43
C THR A 212 23.05 18.82 -11.63
N TRP A 213 23.78 17.71 -11.78
CA TRP A 213 23.48 16.47 -11.06
C TRP A 213 23.79 16.56 -9.57
N ALA A 214 24.83 17.30 -9.16
CA ALA A 214 25.14 17.49 -7.74
C ALA A 214 24.07 18.31 -7.01
N GLN A 215 23.48 19.31 -7.67
CA GLN A 215 22.39 20.16 -7.13
C GLN A 215 21.04 19.43 -7.07
N ARG A 216 20.86 18.40 -7.89
CA ARG A 216 19.66 17.55 -7.94
C ARG A 216 19.71 16.38 -6.95
N ASN A 217 20.88 16.07 -6.40
CA ASN A 217 21.05 14.91 -5.53
C ASN A 217 20.78 15.24 -4.06
N GLY A 218 20.10 14.33 -3.36
CA GLY A 218 19.88 14.40 -1.93
C GLY A 218 18.41 14.21 -1.56
N THR A 219 18.08 14.63 -0.35
CA THR A 219 16.72 14.62 0.19
C THR A 219 16.40 16.01 0.75
N ALA A 220 15.11 16.36 0.76
CA ALA A 220 14.67 17.62 1.34
C ALA A 220 14.99 17.71 2.85
N PRO A 221 15.26 18.91 3.39
CA PRO A 221 15.38 19.08 4.83
C PRO A 221 14.08 18.74 5.54
N ALA A 222 14.18 18.21 6.77
CA ALA A 222 13.02 17.97 7.61
C ALA A 222 12.34 19.28 7.99
N ILE A 223 11.02 19.25 8.06
CA ILE A 223 10.20 20.38 8.52
C ILE A 223 9.75 20.14 9.95
N LYS A 224 9.48 21.24 10.66
CA LYS A 224 9.04 21.19 12.05
C LYS A 224 7.64 20.61 12.17
N GLU A 225 7.39 19.90 13.27
CA GLU A 225 6.10 19.32 13.62
C GLU A 225 5.19 20.38 14.29
N GLU A 226 4.90 21.46 13.57
CA GLU A 226 4.04 22.56 14.01
C GLU A 226 3.14 23.01 12.85
N CYS A 227 1.88 23.36 13.15
CA CYS A 227 0.97 23.88 12.14
C CYS A 227 1.27 25.36 11.86
N ALA A 228 1.17 25.78 10.60
CA ALA A 228 1.48 27.15 10.19
C ALA A 228 0.57 28.21 10.84
N ASP A 229 -0.65 27.83 11.22
CA ASP A 229 -1.64 28.67 11.89
C ASP A 229 -1.55 28.63 13.43
N GLY A 230 -0.56 27.91 13.99
CA GLY A 230 -0.41 27.69 15.43
C GLY A 230 -1.42 26.71 16.03
N SER A 231 -2.24 26.05 15.22
CA SER A 231 -3.15 25.01 15.67
C SER A 231 -2.39 23.76 16.15
N LYS A 232 -3.13 22.85 16.80
CA LYS A 232 -2.55 21.64 17.39
C LYS A 232 -2.08 20.68 16.30
N PHE A 233 -0.78 20.42 16.26
CA PHE A 233 -0.20 19.34 15.46
C PHE A 233 -0.76 17.98 15.90
N LYS A 234 -1.53 17.33 15.02
CA LYS A 234 -2.23 16.06 15.28
C LYS A 234 -1.89 15.04 14.20
N PRO A 235 -0.81 14.26 14.35
CA PRO A 235 -0.49 13.19 13.41
C PRO A 235 -1.48 12.03 13.55
N ILE A 236 -1.97 11.54 12.41
CA ILE A 236 -2.91 10.41 12.29
C ILE A 236 -2.18 9.24 11.61
N LEU A 237 -2.67 8.00 11.76
CA LEU A 237 -2.06 6.78 11.20
C LEU A 237 -0.62 6.52 11.66
N LYS A 238 -0.15 7.20 12.72
CA LYS A 238 1.16 6.91 13.31
C LYS A 238 1.16 5.47 13.84
N LYS A 239 2.22 4.73 13.53
CA LYS A 239 2.37 3.28 13.74
C LYS A 239 1.57 2.37 12.81
N ASN A 240 0.88 2.92 11.82
CA ASN A 240 0.38 2.11 10.72
C ASN A 240 1.50 1.88 9.70
N GLN A 241 1.42 0.73 9.06
CA GLN A 241 2.38 0.21 8.11
C GLN A 241 1.69 0.07 6.76
N LEU A 242 2.48 0.14 5.69
CA LEU A 242 2.04 -0.38 4.40
C LEU A 242 1.94 -1.90 4.51
N GLY A 243 0.74 -2.40 4.32
CA GLY A 243 0.41 -3.81 4.16
C GLY A 243 0.30 -4.16 2.68
N ILE A 244 0.72 -5.37 2.32
CA ILE A 244 0.74 -5.89 0.95
C ILE A 244 0.10 -7.26 0.92
N ILE A 245 -0.74 -7.51 -0.09
CA ILE A 245 -1.18 -8.85 -0.48
C ILE A 245 -0.29 -9.33 -1.64
N GLN A 246 0.32 -10.51 -1.49
CA GLN A 246 1.18 -11.07 -2.55
C GLN A 246 0.38 -11.50 -3.78
N MET A 247 1.10 -11.64 -4.89
CA MET A 247 0.57 -12.08 -6.18
C MET A 247 -0.11 -13.45 -6.05
N GLY A 248 -1.31 -13.58 -6.62
CA GLY A 248 -2.07 -14.82 -6.66
C GLY A 248 -3.09 -15.01 -5.54
N ALA A 249 -3.23 -14.03 -4.63
CA ALA A 249 -4.30 -14.07 -3.63
C ALA A 249 -5.69 -14.00 -4.27
N ASN A 250 -6.68 -14.59 -3.59
CA ASN A 250 -8.05 -14.62 -4.06
C ASN A 250 -8.81 -13.35 -3.64
N LEU A 251 -10.03 -13.19 -4.15
CA LEU A 251 -10.87 -12.04 -3.81
C LEU A 251 -11.41 -12.06 -2.38
N THR A 252 -11.48 -13.24 -1.75
CA THR A 252 -11.87 -13.35 -0.33
C THR A 252 -10.82 -12.65 0.54
N THR A 253 -9.53 -12.91 0.31
CA THR A 253 -8.41 -12.22 0.97
C THR A 253 -8.54 -10.69 0.84
N LEU A 254 -8.85 -10.20 -0.36
CA LEU A 254 -9.03 -8.76 -0.61
C LEU A 254 -10.21 -8.19 0.20
N LYS A 255 -11.33 -8.92 0.27
CA LYS A 255 -12.52 -8.53 1.05
C LYS A 255 -12.23 -8.50 2.55
N GLU A 256 -11.49 -9.47 3.08
CA GLU A 256 -11.05 -9.53 4.47
C GLU A 256 -10.16 -8.33 4.84
N VAL A 257 -9.23 -7.96 3.96
CA VAL A 257 -8.41 -6.77 4.14
C VAL A 257 -9.28 -5.51 4.15
N MET A 258 -10.24 -5.40 3.23
CA MET A 258 -11.13 -4.24 3.19
C MET A 258 -11.98 -4.10 4.46
N LEU A 259 -12.51 -5.21 4.99
CA LEU A 259 -13.24 -5.24 6.26
C LEU A 259 -12.38 -4.77 7.43
N THR A 260 -11.13 -5.23 7.46
CA THR A 260 -10.26 -5.05 8.63
C THR A 260 -9.56 -3.69 8.63
N TYR A 261 -9.09 -3.25 7.47
CA TYR A 261 -8.17 -2.11 7.35
C TYR A 261 -8.76 -0.93 6.57
N GLY A 262 -9.86 -1.12 5.85
CA GLY A 262 -10.52 -0.10 5.05
C GLY A 262 -10.11 -0.17 3.58
N PRO A 263 -10.10 0.96 2.85
CA PRO A 263 -9.82 0.96 1.41
C PRO A 263 -8.45 0.38 1.05
N VAL A 264 -8.37 -0.21 -0.14
CA VAL A 264 -7.21 -0.95 -0.65
C VAL A 264 -6.95 -0.56 -2.10
N ILE A 265 -5.72 -0.16 -2.42
CA ILE A 265 -5.29 -0.06 -3.81
C ILE A 265 -5.01 -1.48 -4.28
N ALA A 266 -5.74 -2.00 -5.26
CA ALA A 266 -5.49 -3.35 -5.77
C ALA A 266 -5.44 -3.36 -7.28
N THR A 267 -4.57 -4.21 -7.82
CA THR A 267 -4.61 -4.66 -9.21
C THR A 267 -5.24 -6.04 -9.25
N ILE A 268 -6.40 -6.13 -9.88
CA ILE A 268 -7.13 -7.39 -10.05
C ILE A 268 -7.07 -7.78 -11.53
N ILE A 269 -6.85 -9.07 -11.78
CA ILE A 269 -6.73 -9.61 -13.13
C ILE A 269 -7.72 -10.75 -13.34
N ARG A 270 -8.18 -10.89 -14.58
CA ARG A 270 -8.92 -12.08 -15.01
C ARG A 270 -7.95 -13.24 -15.20
N ALA A 271 -8.31 -14.39 -14.66
CA ALA A 271 -7.49 -15.59 -14.69
C ALA A 271 -8.30 -16.78 -15.20
N LYS A 272 -7.63 -17.63 -15.99
CA LYS A 272 -8.13 -18.94 -16.39
C LYS A 272 -7.42 -19.99 -15.55
N GLU A 273 -8.16 -20.93 -14.98
CA GLU A 273 -7.58 -22.06 -14.26
C GLU A 273 -6.76 -22.89 -15.26
N ASP A 274 -5.49 -23.10 -14.94
CA ASP A 274 -4.60 -23.96 -15.71
C ASP A 274 -3.75 -24.78 -14.74
N PRO A 275 -4.16 -26.03 -14.45
CA PRO A 275 -3.43 -26.91 -13.55
C PRO A 275 -2.06 -27.34 -14.11
N TYR A 276 -1.77 -27.04 -15.38
CA TYR A 276 -0.51 -27.34 -16.05
C TYR A 276 0.32 -26.08 -16.35
N ALA A 277 -0.04 -24.93 -15.77
CA ALA A 277 0.73 -23.68 -15.85
C ALA A 277 2.06 -23.77 -15.07
N GLU A 278 2.87 -24.75 -15.39
CA GLU A 278 4.29 -24.81 -15.07
C GLU A 278 5.07 -24.56 -16.36
N LYS A 279 6.02 -23.62 -16.28
CA LYS A 279 7.18 -23.42 -17.20
C LYS A 279 7.14 -22.26 -18.20
N ASP A 280 6.20 -21.33 -18.14
CA ASP A 280 6.44 -20.05 -18.82
C ASP A 280 7.15 -19.06 -17.87
N ARG A 281 8.32 -18.55 -18.27
CA ARG A 281 9.17 -17.69 -17.43
C ARG A 281 8.49 -16.38 -16.99
N LEU A 282 7.40 -16.00 -17.66
CA LEU A 282 6.59 -14.81 -17.36
C LEU A 282 5.41 -15.10 -16.41
N LEU A 283 5.06 -16.38 -16.18
CA LEU A 283 3.90 -16.84 -15.39
C LEU A 283 4.26 -17.50 -14.05
N GLN A 284 5.54 -17.46 -13.63
CA GLN A 284 5.98 -17.93 -12.29
C GLN A 284 5.26 -17.27 -11.10
N ASN A 285 4.42 -16.26 -11.35
CA ASN A 285 3.72 -15.50 -10.33
C ASN A 285 2.26 -15.95 -10.08
N TYR A 286 1.72 -16.94 -10.81
CA TYR A 286 0.33 -17.41 -10.67
C TYR A 286 0.16 -18.94 -10.82
N PRO A 287 0.73 -19.76 -9.92
CA PRO A 287 0.61 -21.22 -10.04
C PRO A 287 -0.86 -21.66 -10.01
N GLY A 288 -1.25 -22.49 -10.99
CA GLY A 288 -2.62 -22.95 -11.19
C GLY A 288 -3.48 -22.03 -12.07
N PHE A 289 -2.94 -20.90 -12.56
CA PHE A 289 -3.67 -19.99 -13.44
C PHE A 289 -2.81 -19.51 -14.63
N THR A 290 -3.42 -19.44 -15.80
CA THR A 290 -2.91 -18.62 -16.91
C THR A 290 -3.63 -17.27 -16.92
N THR A 291 -2.86 -16.19 -17.06
CA THR A 291 -3.46 -14.87 -17.25
C THR A 291 -4.03 -14.76 -18.65
N ALA A 292 -5.26 -14.26 -18.78
CA ALA A 292 -5.75 -13.81 -20.08
C ALA A 292 -4.76 -12.76 -20.60
N THR A 293 -4.17 -13.05 -21.76
CA THR A 293 -2.90 -12.52 -22.23
C THR A 293 -2.99 -11.06 -22.69
N SER A 294 -3.09 -10.07 -21.80
CA SER A 294 -2.77 -8.68 -22.15
C SER A 294 -2.63 -7.74 -20.94
N SER A 295 -2.01 -6.57 -21.14
CA SER A 295 -2.05 -5.45 -20.18
C SER A 295 -3.45 -4.82 -20.01
N TYR A 296 -4.43 -5.17 -20.86
CA TYR A 296 -5.78 -4.62 -20.86
C TYR A 296 -6.74 -5.34 -19.90
N ASP A 297 -6.32 -6.46 -19.30
CA ASP A 297 -7.13 -7.26 -18.37
C ASP A 297 -6.83 -6.98 -16.90
N GLN A 298 -6.19 -5.85 -16.60
CA GLN A 298 -5.77 -5.46 -15.26
C GLN A 298 -6.54 -4.23 -14.80
N PHE A 299 -7.18 -4.34 -13.64
CA PHE A 299 -7.92 -3.26 -13.01
C PHE A 299 -7.17 -2.81 -11.76
N THR A 300 -6.34 -1.78 -11.90
CA THR A 300 -5.72 -1.09 -10.77
C THR A 300 -6.62 0.05 -10.33
N LYS A 301 -7.24 -0.09 -9.15
CA LYS A 301 -8.15 0.90 -8.57
C LYS A 301 -8.02 0.95 -7.06
N LEU A 302 -8.50 2.03 -6.46
CA LEU A 302 -8.76 2.11 -5.03
C LEU A 302 -10.14 1.51 -4.73
N PHE A 303 -10.15 0.27 -4.24
CA PHE A 303 -11.37 -0.42 -3.82
C PHE A 303 -11.73 -0.06 -2.38
N TYR A 304 -13.00 0.17 -2.12
CA TYR A 304 -13.49 0.52 -0.77
C TYR A 304 -14.62 -0.39 -0.28
N GLY A 305 -15.04 -1.38 -1.08
CA GLY A 305 -16.12 -2.27 -0.72
C GLY A 305 -16.58 -3.19 -1.84
N TRP A 306 -17.69 -3.88 -1.60
CA TRP A 306 -18.40 -4.69 -2.58
C TRP A 306 -19.91 -4.71 -2.32
N ASP A 307 -20.66 -4.96 -3.37
CA ASP A 307 -22.10 -5.21 -3.32
C ASP A 307 -22.43 -6.42 -4.19
N GLY A 308 -22.68 -7.57 -3.54
CA GLY A 308 -22.83 -8.86 -4.20
C GLY A 308 -21.57 -9.23 -5.00
N SER A 309 -21.74 -9.30 -6.32
CA SER A 309 -20.67 -9.60 -7.28
C SER A 309 -19.93 -8.37 -7.79
N ASN A 310 -20.26 -7.16 -7.32
CA ASN A 310 -19.58 -5.95 -7.76
C ASN A 310 -18.54 -5.51 -6.75
N LEU A 311 -17.29 -5.30 -7.17
CA LEU A 311 -16.35 -4.51 -6.37
C LEU A 311 -16.60 -3.03 -6.59
N LEU A 312 -16.60 -2.27 -5.52
CA LEU A 312 -16.81 -0.84 -5.52
C LEU A 312 -15.46 -0.14 -5.46
N PHE A 313 -15.23 0.82 -6.35
CA PHE A 313 -13.97 1.55 -6.41
C PHE A 313 -14.17 3.05 -6.58
N VAL A 314 -13.16 3.80 -6.18
CA VAL A 314 -12.99 5.21 -6.51
C VAL A 314 -12.05 5.32 -7.70
N ASN A 315 -12.37 6.22 -8.62
CA ASN A 315 -11.53 6.56 -9.76
C ASN A 315 -11.47 8.08 -9.93
N TYR A 316 -10.30 8.58 -10.26
CA TYR A 316 -10.14 9.95 -10.73
C TYR A 316 -10.62 10.06 -12.18
N ASP A 317 -11.46 11.04 -12.46
CA ASP A 317 -11.88 11.39 -13.81
C ASP A 317 -11.65 12.89 -14.05
N TYR A 318 -11.48 13.26 -15.32
CA TYR A 318 -11.23 14.63 -15.75
C TYR A 318 -12.28 15.08 -16.76
N LYS A 319 -13.05 16.11 -16.40
CA LYS A 319 -14.08 16.67 -17.26
C LYS A 319 -14.25 18.16 -16.95
N ASP A 320 -14.50 18.94 -17.99
CA ASP A 320 -14.84 20.36 -17.88
C ASP A 320 -13.82 21.19 -17.05
N GLY A 321 -12.52 20.86 -17.17
CA GLY A 321 -11.45 21.60 -16.46
C GLY A 321 -11.31 21.26 -14.98
N LYS A 322 -11.90 20.16 -14.53
CA LYS A 322 -11.85 19.71 -13.14
C LYS A 322 -11.55 18.23 -13.05
N PHE A 323 -10.84 17.88 -12.01
CA PHE A 323 -10.68 16.51 -11.56
C PHE A 323 -11.71 16.21 -10.47
N PHE A 324 -12.36 15.06 -10.57
CA PHE A 324 -13.39 14.66 -9.61
C PHE A 324 -13.38 13.15 -9.39
N ASN A 325 -13.88 12.75 -8.22
CA ASN A 325 -13.99 11.35 -7.85
C ASN A 325 -15.26 10.71 -8.40
N VAL A 326 -15.06 9.64 -9.17
CA VAL A 326 -16.11 8.79 -9.70
C VAL A 326 -16.16 7.51 -8.90
N ILE A 327 -17.37 7.17 -8.45
CA ILE A 327 -17.65 5.87 -7.87
C ILE A 327 -17.98 4.93 -9.01
N GLY A 328 -17.18 3.89 -9.14
CA GLY A 328 -17.36 2.85 -10.15
C GLY A 328 -17.66 1.49 -9.52
N GLN A 329 -18.13 0.59 -10.37
CA GLN A 329 -18.40 -0.79 -10.02
C GLN A 329 -17.73 -1.72 -11.03
N LEU A 330 -17.02 -2.72 -10.55
CA LEU A 330 -16.44 -3.78 -11.36
C LEU A 330 -17.21 -5.07 -11.11
N ASN A 331 -17.94 -5.56 -12.11
CA ASN A 331 -18.66 -6.81 -12.00
C ASN A 331 -17.69 -8.00 -12.06
N ILE A 332 -17.56 -8.68 -10.93
CA ILE A 332 -16.76 -9.89 -10.76
C ILE A 332 -17.69 -11.09 -10.81
N ARG A 333 -17.87 -11.63 -12.01
CA ARG A 333 -18.45 -12.97 -12.17
C ARG A 333 -17.35 -13.99 -12.04
N LYS A 334 -17.72 -15.18 -11.57
CA LYS A 334 -16.81 -16.33 -11.51
C LYS A 334 -16.22 -16.57 -12.90
N SER A 335 -17.06 -16.74 -13.92
CA SER A 335 -16.60 -16.91 -15.30
C SER A 335 -17.22 -15.92 -16.28
N GLY A 336 -16.58 -15.73 -17.43
CA GLY A 336 -17.09 -14.89 -18.51
C GLY A 336 -16.21 -14.88 -19.75
N THR A 337 -16.67 -14.16 -20.78
CA THR A 337 -15.93 -13.92 -22.01
C THR A 337 -15.59 -12.44 -22.13
N TYR A 338 -14.37 -12.12 -22.53
CA TYR A 338 -13.96 -10.75 -22.85
C TYR A 338 -13.25 -10.67 -24.21
N TYR A 339 -13.24 -9.47 -24.80
CA TYR A 339 -12.61 -9.19 -26.08
C TYR A 339 -11.20 -8.64 -25.88
N ASP A 340 -10.19 -9.44 -26.21
CA ASP A 340 -8.81 -8.97 -26.25
C ASP A 340 -8.51 -8.25 -27.58
N TYR A 341 -7.92 -7.07 -27.47
CA TYR A 341 -7.39 -6.29 -28.59
C TYR A 341 -5.90 -6.63 -28.77
N SER A 342 -5.63 -7.87 -29.15
CA SER A 342 -4.29 -8.20 -29.63
C SER A 342 -4.10 -7.55 -31.02
N GLY A 343 -2.87 -7.20 -31.39
CA GLY A 343 -2.54 -6.64 -32.72
C GLY A 343 -2.92 -7.53 -33.92
N LEU A 344 -3.59 -8.67 -33.68
CA LEU A 344 -4.09 -9.64 -34.65
C LEU A 344 -5.63 -9.69 -34.74
N GLY A 345 -6.35 -8.84 -33.98
CA GLY A 345 -7.82 -8.72 -34.00
C GLY A 345 -8.50 -9.02 -32.67
N LEU A 346 -9.84 -8.86 -32.66
CA LEU A 346 -10.70 -9.16 -31.51
C LEU A 346 -10.77 -10.67 -31.27
N LYS A 347 -10.28 -11.12 -30.11
CA LYS A 347 -10.39 -12.52 -29.68
C LYS A 347 -11.28 -12.64 -28.44
N ASN A 348 -12.25 -13.55 -28.50
CA ASN A 348 -13.00 -13.98 -27.32
C ASN A 348 -12.08 -14.82 -26.42
N ILE A 349 -11.85 -14.35 -25.20
CA ILE A 349 -11.11 -15.09 -24.18
C ILE A 349 -12.06 -15.42 -23.04
N GLU A 350 -12.15 -16.70 -22.72
CA GLU A 350 -12.85 -17.19 -21.53
C GLU A 350 -11.93 -17.16 -20.32
N PHE A 351 -12.45 -16.71 -19.19
CA PHE A 351 -11.78 -16.73 -17.89
C PHE A 351 -12.66 -17.44 -16.85
N ASP A 352 -12.02 -18.00 -15.82
CA ASP A 352 -12.66 -18.84 -14.80
C ASP A 352 -12.77 -18.16 -13.44
N THR A 353 -11.96 -17.13 -13.18
CA THR A 353 -11.99 -16.36 -11.95
C THR A 353 -11.27 -15.00 -12.09
N PHE A 354 -11.24 -14.26 -10.99
CA PHE A 354 -10.39 -13.08 -10.79
C PHE A 354 -9.39 -13.35 -9.66
N VAL A 355 -8.16 -12.91 -9.85
CA VAL A 355 -7.10 -13.00 -8.83
C VAL A 355 -6.50 -11.63 -8.56
N VAL A 356 -5.98 -11.45 -7.36
CA VAL A 356 -5.24 -10.25 -6.96
C VAL A 356 -3.81 -10.39 -7.46
N LYS A 357 -3.45 -9.54 -8.42
CA LYS A 357 -2.05 -9.41 -8.86
C LYS A 357 -1.22 -8.72 -7.79
N PHE A 358 -1.77 -7.70 -7.16
CA PHE A 358 -1.13 -6.95 -6.10
C PHE A 358 -2.17 -6.14 -5.34
N ALA A 359 -1.99 -5.96 -4.04
CA ALA A 359 -2.81 -5.02 -3.29
C ALA A 359 -2.01 -4.36 -2.16
N GLU A 360 -2.26 -3.07 -1.94
CA GLU A 360 -1.66 -2.23 -0.91
C GLU A 360 -2.74 -1.61 -0.03
N PHE A 361 -2.51 -1.66 1.27
CA PHE A 361 -3.41 -1.10 2.28
C PHE A 361 -2.61 -0.52 3.44
N VAL A 362 -3.23 0.34 4.24
CA VAL A 362 -2.57 0.95 5.41
C VAL A 362 -3.22 0.45 6.69
N GLY A 363 -2.45 -0.23 7.52
CA GLY A 363 -3.00 -0.89 8.71
C GLY A 363 -1.96 -1.10 9.80
N SER A 364 -2.42 -1.50 10.99
CA SER A 364 -1.54 -1.96 12.05
C SER A 364 -1.60 -3.48 12.13
N SER A 365 -0.45 -4.15 12.15
CA SER A 365 -0.36 -5.59 12.42
C SER A 365 -0.99 -5.99 13.77
N ALA A 366 -1.12 -5.06 14.72
CA ALA A 366 -1.80 -5.29 15.99
C ALA A 366 -3.35 -5.29 15.88
N ALA A 367 -3.91 -4.71 14.81
CA ALA A 367 -5.37 -4.70 14.60
C ALA A 367 -5.89 -6.11 14.28
N ALA A 368 -5.15 -6.91 13.51
CA ALA A 368 -5.46 -8.32 13.28
C ALA A 368 -5.59 -9.11 14.58
N VAL A 369 -4.64 -8.92 15.52
CA VAL A 369 -4.60 -9.65 16.79
C VAL A 369 -5.79 -9.30 17.71
N ARG A 370 -6.33 -8.07 17.63
CA ARG A 370 -7.47 -7.67 18.47
C ARG A 370 -8.79 -8.27 18.01
N THR A 371 -8.98 -8.50 16.71
CA THR A 371 -10.15 -9.22 16.19
C THR A 371 -10.16 -10.66 16.74
N CYS A 372 -9.01 -11.35 16.72
CA CYS A 372 -8.83 -12.69 17.29
C CYS A 372 -9.16 -12.74 18.80
N LEU A 373 -8.68 -11.78 19.60
CA LEU A 373 -9.00 -11.74 21.03
C LEU A 373 -10.47 -11.43 21.32
N SER A 374 -11.11 -10.56 20.54
CA SER A 374 -12.53 -10.22 20.75
C SER A 374 -13.47 -11.41 20.50
N LEU A 375 -13.13 -12.29 19.55
CA LEU A 375 -13.85 -13.53 19.28
C LEU A 375 -13.62 -14.59 20.37
N ILE A 376 -12.40 -14.74 20.89
CA ILE A 376 -12.12 -15.64 22.02
C ILE A 376 -12.87 -15.17 23.28
N THR A 377 -12.93 -13.85 23.51
CA THR A 377 -13.66 -13.31 24.66
C THR A 377 -15.17 -13.56 24.51
N ALA A 378 -15.73 -13.41 23.30
CA ALA A 378 -17.15 -13.72 23.05
C ALA A 378 -17.46 -15.24 23.12
N ALA A 379 -16.55 -16.11 22.66
CA ALA A 379 -16.77 -17.55 22.65
C ALA A 379 -16.50 -18.24 24.00
N VAL A 380 -15.66 -17.66 24.87
CA VAL A 380 -15.29 -18.27 26.16
C VAL A 380 -15.97 -17.59 27.34
N VAL A 381 -16.15 -16.26 27.30
CA VAL A 381 -16.67 -15.51 28.46
C VAL A 381 -18.20 -15.48 28.48
N LEU A 382 -18.89 -15.43 27.33
CA LEU A 382 -20.36 -15.51 27.32
C LEU A 382 -20.89 -16.86 27.83
N PRO A 383 -20.36 -18.03 27.41
CA PRO A 383 -20.84 -19.30 27.96
C PRO A 383 -20.51 -19.46 29.44
N ALA A 384 -19.36 -18.96 29.89
CA ALA A 384 -19.00 -18.99 31.31
C ALA A 384 -19.89 -18.09 32.18
N LEU A 385 -20.28 -16.92 31.68
CA LEU A 385 -21.25 -16.03 32.36
C LEU A 385 -22.67 -16.59 32.31
N LEU A 386 -23.09 -17.22 31.21
CA LEU A 386 -24.41 -17.86 31.09
C LEU A 386 -24.54 -19.14 31.93
N LEU A 387 -23.43 -19.77 32.30
CA LEU A 387 -23.40 -20.91 33.23
C LEU A 387 -23.29 -20.50 34.71
N SER A 388 -23.17 -19.20 35.01
CA SER A 388 -23.07 -18.66 36.37
C SER A 388 -24.27 -17.80 36.80
N PHE A 389 -25.36 -17.80 36.01
CA PHE A 389 -26.66 -17.24 36.37
C PHE A 389 -27.76 -18.30 36.38
#